data_AF-A0A2S5CMI5-F1
#
_entry.id   AF-A0A2S5CMI5-F1
#
_cell.length_a   1.000
_cell.length_b   1.000
_cell.length_c   1.000
_cell.angle_alpha   90.00
_cell.angle_beta   90.00
_cell.angle_gamma   90.00
#
_symmetry.space_group_name_H-M   'P 1'
#
loop_
_entity.id
_entity.type
_entity.pdbx_description
1 polymer ?
#
loop_
_entity_poly.entity_id
_entity_poly.type
_entity_poly.pdbx_seq_one_letter_code
_entity_poly.pdbx_strand_id
1 'polypeptide(L)'
;MKKQRGYTLFDLLGLFFILFCGMAAQRVLQPDGFTAAIFSFLLGCLVPILLQKIAARVYHLIRFPICKKQRCRGRHYQLRLDKAENMAKSGSRYRCQCGDEYIRTSKNEFKILNDDGSTEPYRFRSGILTPWRPVK
;
A
#
# COMPACT_ATOMS: atom_id res chain seq x y z
N MET A 1 17.45 6.03 19.67
CA MET A 1 18.33 6.35 18.52
C MET A 1 17.52 6.32 17.24
N LYS A 2 17.41 7.43 16.49
CA LYS A 2 16.71 7.47 15.19
C LYS A 2 17.61 6.82 14.14
N LYS A 3 17.20 5.70 13.56
CA LYS A 3 17.92 5.03 12.47
C LYS A 3 17.87 5.92 11.22
N GLN A 4 19.00 6.53 10.84
CA GLN A 4 19.09 7.28 9.57
C GLN A 4 18.86 6.29 8.42
N ARG A 5 17.74 6.44 7.70
CA ARG A 5 17.53 5.77 6.42
C ARG A 5 18.34 6.52 5.37
N GLY A 6 19.30 5.86 4.75
CA GLY A 6 19.94 6.38 3.54
C GLY A 6 18.94 6.48 2.38
N TYR A 7 19.22 7.36 1.43
CA TYR A 7 18.44 7.46 0.20
C TYR A 7 18.69 6.25 -0.67
N THR A 8 17.62 5.57 -1.10
CA THR A 8 17.71 4.46 -2.04
C THR A 8 17.75 5.00 -3.48
N LEU A 9 18.26 4.19 -4.43
CA LEU A 9 18.24 4.55 -5.86
C LEU A 9 16.83 4.93 -6.35
N PHE A 10 15.80 4.27 -5.82
CA PHE A 10 14.41 4.57 -6.13
C PHE A 10 13.97 5.96 -5.64
N ASP A 11 14.50 6.43 -4.51
CA ASP A 11 14.21 7.77 -4.00
C ASP A 11 14.80 8.84 -4.93
N LEU A 12 16.01 8.59 -5.47
CA LEU A 12 16.65 9.48 -6.43
C LEU A 12 15.89 9.53 -7.76
N LEU A 13 15.52 8.36 -8.31
CA LEU A 13 14.73 8.29 -9.54
C LEU A 13 13.37 8.98 -9.39
N GLY A 14 12.71 8.81 -8.24
CA GLY A 14 11.45 9.49 -7.93
C GLY A 14 11.63 11.01 -7.89
N LEU A 15 12.72 11.50 -7.30
CA LEU A 15 13.02 12.93 -7.24
C LEU A 15 13.27 13.50 -8.64
N PHE A 16 14.05 12.83 -9.49
CA PHE A 16 14.24 13.24 -10.88
C PHE A 16 12.94 13.30 -11.67
N PHE A 17 12.06 12.31 -11.50
CA PHE A 17 10.75 12.29 -12.15
C PHE A 17 9.87 13.48 -11.72
N ILE A 18 9.84 13.80 -10.42
CA ILE A 18 9.08 14.95 -9.89
C ILE A 18 9.61 16.26 -10.49
N LEU A 19 10.94 16.46 -10.51
CA LEU A 19 11.55 17.65 -11.10
C LEU A 19 11.25 17.75 -12.59
N PHE A 20 11.30 16.63 -13.32
CA PHE A 20 10.95 16.58 -14.73
C PHE A 20 9.49 16.98 -14.97
N CYS A 21 8.54 16.51 -14.15
CA CYS A 21 7.14 16.95 -14.21
C CYS A 21 6.99 18.45 -13.95
N GLY A 22 7.72 19.01 -12.99
CA GLY A 22 7.75 20.44 -12.74
C GLY A 22 8.21 21.25 -13.96
N MET A 23 9.31 20.83 -14.60
CA MET A 23 9.82 21.47 -15.82
C MET A 23 8.86 21.31 -17.02
N ALA A 24 8.26 20.13 -17.18
CA ALA A 24 7.29 19.87 -18.24
C ALA A 24 6.03 20.74 -18.08
N ALA A 25 5.57 20.96 -16.84
CA ALA A 25 4.43 21.82 -16.57
C ALA A 25 4.64 23.27 -17.05
N GLN A 26 5.87 23.79 -16.95
CA GLN A 26 6.19 25.13 -17.48
C GLN A 26 6.06 25.20 -19.01
N ARG A 27 6.38 24.11 -19.73
CA ARG A 27 6.21 24.06 -21.19
C ARG A 27 4.75 23.96 -21.62
N VAL A 28 3.92 23.27 -20.83
CA VAL A 28 2.50 23.07 -21.12
C VAL A 28 1.67 24.30 -20.76
N LEU A 29 1.93 24.91 -19.59
CA LEU A 29 1.13 26.01 -19.08
C LEU A 29 1.53 27.38 -19.64
N GLN A 30 2.68 27.47 -20.32
CA GLN A 30 3.22 28.71 -20.91
C GLN A 30 3.04 29.92 -19.99
N PRO A 31 3.55 29.86 -18.75
CA PRO A 31 3.28 30.87 -17.75
C PRO A 31 3.91 32.23 -18.14
N ASP A 32 3.08 33.27 -18.18
CA ASP A 32 3.56 34.63 -18.40
C ASP A 32 4.12 35.21 -17.11
N GLY A 33 5.44 35.45 -17.10
CA GLY A 33 6.15 36.06 -15.99
C GLY A 33 6.71 35.08 -14.95
N PHE A 34 7.66 35.59 -14.16
CA PHE A 34 8.45 34.78 -13.23
C PHE A 34 7.63 34.11 -12.13
N THR A 35 6.63 34.82 -11.60
CA THR A 35 5.73 34.27 -10.56
C THR A 35 4.89 33.12 -11.10
N ALA A 36 4.31 33.26 -12.29
CA ALA A 36 3.56 32.20 -12.93
C ALA A 36 4.43 30.97 -13.25
N ALA A 37 5.70 31.18 -13.62
CA ALA A 37 6.67 30.11 -13.86
C ALA A 37 7.00 29.32 -12.59
N ILE A 38 7.08 29.98 -11.43
CA ILE A 38 7.27 29.31 -10.13
C ILE A 38 6.02 28.48 -9.78
N PHE A 39 4.82 29.08 -9.88
CA PHE A 39 3.58 28.38 -9.53
C PHE A 39 3.33 27.15 -10.41
N SER A 40 3.54 27.26 -11.71
CA SER A 40 3.42 26.13 -12.66
C SER A 40 4.41 25.01 -12.36
N PHE A 41 5.67 25.33 -12.02
CA PHE A 41 6.65 24.33 -11.59
C PHE A 41 6.22 23.62 -10.30
N LEU A 42 5.81 24.39 -9.28
CA LEU A 42 5.35 23.83 -8.01
C LEU A 42 4.11 22.93 -8.19
N LEU A 43 3.18 23.36 -9.04
CA LEU A 43 1.99 22.56 -9.37
C LEU A 43 2.38 21.27 -10.10
N GLY A 44 3.32 21.35 -11.06
CA GLY A 44 3.86 20.20 -11.77
C GLY A 44 4.57 19.19 -10.86
N CYS A 45 5.28 19.67 -9.84
CA CYS A 45 5.88 18.82 -8.80
C CYS A 45 4.83 18.22 -7.84
N LEU A 46 3.75 18.95 -7.55
CA LEU A 46 2.73 18.54 -6.59
C LEU A 46 1.88 17.36 -7.11
N VAL A 47 1.55 17.36 -8.40
CA VAL A 47 0.73 16.31 -9.04
C VAL A 47 1.28 14.88 -8.82
N PRO A 48 2.53 14.55 -9.16
CA PRO A 48 3.07 13.21 -8.95
C PRO A 48 3.11 12.81 -7.47
N ILE A 49 3.38 13.75 -6.56
CA ILE A 49 3.38 13.51 -5.11
C ILE A 49 1.96 13.12 -4.65
N LEU A 50 0.94 13.84 -5.10
CA LEU A 50 -0.46 13.53 -4.76
C LEU A 50 -0.88 12.18 -5.35
N LEU A 51 -0.53 11.90 -6.61
CA LEU A 51 -0.81 10.63 -7.25
C LEU A 51 -0.15 9.47 -6.50
N GLN A 52 1.09 9.61 -6.05
CA GLN A 52 1.77 8.59 -5.25
C GLN A 52 1.04 8.33 -3.93
N LYS A 53 0.59 9.38 -3.23
CA LYS A 53 -0.18 9.25 -1.98
C LYS A 53 -1.53 8.56 -2.22
N ILE A 54 -2.23 8.92 -3.29
CA ILE A 54 -3.51 8.29 -3.67
C ILE A 54 -3.29 6.82 -4.03
N ALA A 55 -2.29 6.52 -4.87
CA ALA A 55 -1.94 5.16 -5.26
C ALA A 55 -1.59 4.29 -4.05
N ALA A 56 -0.79 4.82 -3.11
CA ALA A 56 -0.48 4.11 -1.86
C ALA A 56 -1.75 3.81 -1.05
N ARG A 57 -2.65 4.79 -0.90
CA ARG A 57 -3.91 4.62 -0.17
C ARG A 57 -4.83 3.60 -0.83
N VAL A 58 -4.99 3.66 -2.15
CA VAL A 58 -5.79 2.71 -2.95
C VAL A 58 -5.18 1.30 -2.86
N TYR A 59 -3.86 1.19 -2.98
CA TYR A 59 -3.14 -0.07 -2.84
C TYR A 59 -3.41 -0.73 -1.48
N HIS A 60 -3.37 0.05 -0.39
CA HIS A 60 -3.69 -0.48 0.95
C HIS A 60 -5.16 -0.93 1.08
N LEU A 61 -6.09 -0.30 0.38
CA LEU A 61 -7.50 -0.68 0.37
C LEU A 61 -7.74 -1.98 -0.41
N ILE A 62 -7.03 -2.20 -1.52
CA ILE A 62 -7.21 -3.38 -2.38
C ILE A 62 -6.40 -4.58 -1.87
N ARG A 63 -5.25 -4.35 -1.22
CA ARG A 63 -4.30 -5.40 -0.82
C ARG A 63 -4.83 -6.38 0.23
N PHE A 64 -5.83 -6.00 1.01
CA PHE A 64 -6.37 -6.78 2.12
C PHE A 64 -7.89 -6.93 1.97
N PRO A 65 -8.46 -8.10 2.25
CA PRO A 65 -9.90 -8.26 2.29
C PRO A 65 -10.52 -7.46 3.45
N ILE A 66 -11.84 -7.28 3.39
CA ILE A 66 -12.63 -6.83 4.53
C ILE A 66 -12.65 -7.94 5.57
N CYS A 67 -12.63 -7.62 6.87
CA CYS A 67 -12.67 -8.64 7.94
C CYS A 67 -14.02 -9.38 8.02
N LYS A 68 -14.04 -10.51 8.74
CA LYS A 68 -15.23 -11.34 8.99
C LYS A 68 -16.41 -10.50 9.53
N LYS A 69 -16.14 -9.58 10.45
CA LYS A 69 -17.14 -8.67 11.05
C LYS A 69 -17.50 -7.45 10.18
N GLN A 70 -16.96 -7.35 8.96
CA GLN A 70 -17.18 -6.25 8.00
C GLN A 70 -16.81 -4.81 8.46
N ARG A 71 -16.11 -4.66 9.60
CA ARG A 71 -15.73 -3.34 10.14
C ARG A 71 -14.32 -2.90 9.75
N CYS A 72 -13.40 -3.85 9.63
CA CYS A 72 -11.98 -3.60 9.42
C CYS A 72 -11.60 -3.74 7.93
N ARG A 73 -11.07 -2.66 7.32
CA ARG A 73 -10.38 -2.64 5.99
C ARG A 73 -8.85 -2.71 6.12
N GLY A 74 -8.13 -2.82 5.00
CA GLY A 74 -6.67 -3.05 4.97
C GLY A 74 -5.78 -2.19 5.87
N ARG A 75 -6.12 -0.91 6.11
CA ARG A 75 -5.36 -0.05 7.05
C ARG A 75 -5.44 -0.47 8.52
N HIS A 76 -6.44 -1.28 8.89
CA HIS A 76 -6.69 -1.72 10.26
C HIS A 76 -6.08 -3.11 10.54
N TYR A 77 -5.29 -3.64 9.61
CA TYR A 77 -4.55 -4.88 9.80
C TYR A 77 -3.14 -4.56 10.27
N GLN A 78 -2.72 -5.22 11.34
CA GLN A 78 -1.37 -5.15 11.87
C GLN A 78 -0.65 -6.46 11.57
N LEU A 79 0.56 -6.37 11.01
CA LEU A 79 1.43 -7.52 10.81
C LEU A 79 1.90 -8.01 12.19
N ARG A 80 1.61 -9.27 12.52
CA ARG A 80 2.17 -9.94 13.70
C ARG A 80 3.50 -10.57 13.29
N LEU A 81 4.58 -9.93 13.70
CA LEU A 81 5.94 -10.46 13.54
C LEU A 81 6.17 -11.50 14.64
N ASP A 82 5.60 -12.69 14.48
CA ASP A 82 5.87 -13.80 15.38
C ASP A 82 7.33 -14.26 15.18
N LYS A 83 7.96 -14.77 16.25
CA LYS A 83 9.34 -15.29 16.18
C LYS A 83 9.48 -16.31 15.04
N ALA A 84 10.58 -16.20 14.30
CA ALA A 84 10.81 -16.76 12.98
C ALA A 84 10.57 -18.27 12.80
N GLU A 85 10.47 -19.05 13.87
CA GLU A 85 10.34 -20.51 13.81
C GLU A 85 9.04 -21.01 13.17
N ASN A 86 7.93 -20.25 13.23
CA ASN A 86 6.64 -20.67 12.67
C ASN A 86 6.22 -19.93 11.38
N MET A 87 6.98 -18.91 10.94
CA MET A 87 6.65 -18.14 9.73
C MET A 87 6.88 -18.93 8.42
N ALA A 88 7.79 -19.89 8.42
CA ALA A 88 8.32 -20.48 7.19
C ALA A 88 7.34 -21.40 6.44
N LYS A 89 6.30 -21.93 7.11
CA LYS A 89 5.38 -22.92 6.47
C LYS A 89 3.98 -22.40 6.14
N SER A 90 3.50 -21.33 6.79
CA SER A 90 2.08 -20.96 6.72
C SER A 90 1.80 -19.57 6.12
N GLY A 91 2.81 -18.70 5.98
CA GLY A 91 2.65 -17.34 5.46
C GLY A 91 2.63 -16.26 6.54
N SER A 92 2.34 -15.02 6.16
CA SER A 92 2.38 -13.87 7.08
C SER A 92 1.08 -13.73 7.89
N ARG A 93 1.19 -13.60 9.21
CA ARG A 93 0.05 -13.40 10.12
C ARG A 93 -0.32 -11.92 10.26
N TYR A 94 -1.62 -11.66 10.16
CA TYR A 94 -2.19 -10.33 10.32
C TYR A 94 -3.33 -10.37 11.32
N ARG A 95 -3.33 -9.44 12.26
CA ARG A 95 -4.44 -9.24 13.18
C ARG A 95 -5.23 -8.00 12.79
N CYS A 96 -6.55 -8.12 12.70
CA CYS A 96 -7.40 -6.96 12.50
C CYS A 96 -7.69 -6.26 13.85
N GLN A 97 -8.02 -4.97 13.81
CA GLN A 97 -8.45 -4.24 15.02
C GLN A 97 -9.67 -4.85 15.71
N CYS A 98 -10.47 -5.60 14.96
CA CYS A 98 -11.69 -6.27 15.44
C CYS A 98 -11.41 -7.53 16.29
N GLY A 99 -10.13 -7.94 16.41
CA GLY A 99 -9.67 -9.06 17.22
C GLY A 99 -9.20 -10.26 16.39
N ASP A 100 -9.88 -10.56 15.29
CA ASP A 100 -9.66 -11.78 14.49
C ASP A 100 -8.26 -11.81 13.84
N GLU A 101 -7.71 -13.02 13.74
CA GLU A 101 -6.42 -13.29 13.13
C GLU A 101 -6.57 -13.97 11.75
N TYR A 102 -5.69 -13.57 10.84
CA TYR A 102 -5.69 -14.00 9.46
C TYR A 102 -4.29 -14.39 9.03
N ILE A 103 -4.19 -15.43 8.22
CA ILE A 103 -2.95 -15.87 7.59
C ILE A 103 -3.02 -15.56 6.11
N ARG A 104 -2.00 -14.88 5.62
CA ARG A 104 -1.80 -14.64 4.20
C ARG A 104 -0.76 -15.63 3.68
N THR A 105 -1.23 -16.72 3.08
CA THR A 105 -0.42 -17.76 2.45
C THR A 105 0.25 -17.24 1.17
N SER A 106 -0.46 -16.42 0.38
CA SER A 106 0.03 -15.88 -0.88
C SER A 106 -0.38 -14.42 -1.10
N LYS A 107 0.03 -13.81 -2.22
CA LYS A 107 -0.44 -12.46 -2.58
C LYS A 107 -1.96 -12.40 -2.78
N ASN A 108 -2.63 -13.54 -2.93
CA ASN A 108 -3.98 -13.66 -3.44
C ASN A 108 -4.92 -14.52 -2.59
N GLU A 109 -4.48 -14.99 -1.43
CA GLU A 109 -5.28 -15.86 -0.56
C GLU A 109 -5.12 -15.42 0.91
N PHE A 110 -6.25 -15.37 1.61
CA PHE A 110 -6.35 -15.14 3.04
C PHE A 110 -7.13 -16.30 3.68
N LYS A 111 -6.60 -16.79 4.78
CA LYS A 111 -7.21 -17.79 5.66
C LYS A 111 -7.51 -17.15 7.02
N ILE A 112 -8.56 -17.58 7.69
CA ILE A 112 -8.81 -17.26 9.10
C ILE A 112 -8.00 -18.23 9.95
N LEU A 113 -7.40 -17.72 11.03
CA LEU A 113 -6.80 -18.53 12.08
C LEU A 113 -7.80 -18.57 13.24
N ASN A 114 -8.30 -19.76 13.54
CA ASN A 114 -9.20 -19.97 14.68
C ASN A 114 -8.38 -20.12 15.98
N ASP A 115 -9.04 -19.95 17.13
CA ASP A 115 -8.41 -20.02 18.45
C ASP A 115 -7.81 -21.41 18.73
N ASP A 116 -8.38 -22.47 18.15
CA ASP A 116 -7.88 -23.85 18.23
C ASP A 116 -6.62 -24.10 17.38
N GLY A 117 -6.12 -23.07 16.69
CA GLY A 117 -4.97 -23.15 15.78
C GLY A 117 -5.30 -23.72 14.40
N SER A 118 -6.56 -24.11 14.15
CA SER A 118 -7.03 -24.52 12.82
C SER A 118 -7.12 -23.32 11.87
N THR A 119 -7.00 -23.60 10.56
CA THR A 119 -7.07 -22.56 9.54
C THR A 119 -8.15 -22.84 8.52
N GLU A 120 -8.97 -21.84 8.24
CA GLU A 120 -10.09 -21.93 7.29
C GLU A 120 -9.88 -20.99 6.10
N PRO A 121 -10.15 -21.43 4.85
CA PRO A 121 -10.15 -20.54 3.70
C PRO A 121 -11.17 -19.40 3.90
N TYR A 122 -10.74 -18.15 3.67
CA TYR A 122 -11.62 -17.00 3.88
C TYR A 122 -11.92 -16.25 2.60
N ARG A 123 -10.87 -15.68 1.99
CA ARG A 123 -11.01 -14.84 0.80
C ARG A 123 -9.87 -15.11 -0.15
N PHE A 124 -10.18 -15.14 -1.44
CA PHE A 124 -9.20 -15.24 -2.50
C PHE A 124 -9.44 -14.19 -3.58
N ARG A 125 -8.46 -13.96 -4.44
CA ARG A 125 -8.59 -13.12 -5.64
C ARG A 125 -7.72 -13.69 -6.76
N SER A 126 -8.14 -13.56 -8.01
CA SER A 126 -7.36 -14.08 -9.15
C SER A 126 -6.16 -13.20 -9.50
N GLY A 127 -6.25 -11.89 -9.25
CA GLY A 127 -5.21 -10.91 -9.53
C GLY A 127 -5.14 -9.79 -8.49
N ILE A 128 -4.07 -8.99 -8.56
CA ILE A 128 -3.79 -7.93 -7.58
C ILE A 128 -4.89 -6.86 -7.56
N LEU A 129 -5.49 -6.57 -8.72
CA LEU A 129 -6.54 -5.57 -8.91
C LEU A 129 -7.95 -6.15 -8.83
N THR A 130 -8.10 -7.48 -8.78
CA THR A 130 -9.42 -8.10 -8.71
C THR A 130 -9.97 -8.07 -7.27
N PRO A 131 -11.30 -7.89 -7.10
CA PRO A 131 -11.91 -7.84 -5.78
C PRO A 131 -11.80 -9.20 -5.07
N TRP A 132 -11.70 -9.14 -3.73
CA TRP A 132 -11.65 -10.32 -2.88
C TRP A 132 -12.99 -11.06 -2.87
N ARG A 133 -12.98 -12.32 -3.31
CA ARG A 133 -14.14 -13.21 -3.34
C ARG A 133 -14.11 -14.19 -2.16
N PRO A 134 -15.28 -14.57 -1.62
CA PRO A 134 -15.37 -15.65 -0.63
C PRO A 134 -14.93 -16.96 -1.28
N VAL A 135 -14.25 -17.82 -0.52
CA VAL A 135 -13.98 -19.20 -0.92
C VAL A 135 -15.28 -19.98 -0.76
N LYS A 136 -15.70 -20.70 -1.80
CA LYS A 136 -16.86 -21.60 -1.76
C LYS A 136 -16.45 -22.96 -1.21
#